data_AF-A0A940VT95-F1
#
_entry.id   AF-A0A940VT95-F1
#
_cell.length_a   1.000
_cell.length_b   1.000
_cell.length_c   1.000
_cell.angle_alpha   90.00
_cell.angle_beta   90.00
_cell.angle_gamma   90.00
#
_symmetry.space_group_name_H-M   'P 1'
#
loop_
_entity.id
_entity.type
_entity.pdbx_description
1 polymer ?
#
loop_
_entity_poly.entity_id
_entity_poly.type
_entity_poly.pdbx_seq_one_letter_code
_entity_poly.pdbx_strand_id
1 'polypeptide(L)'
;AHFAGWAGRFALRRNDEVWFGEIALQTAAWAARDMDGQDGESFLPAFDSWLHRILRHDRTEAIPVLFEAMSLLFASETDKVSFMAEFLKEWRAVAATACLNPDSPVASELVEQLLLFTVRAGSAELWSPVTERISEVAALTVAKHGVSVGFPVFRPMFDVGRVNLGDELKFGTGPDPDSMRQRIIRLVCAEAIWIADMAAHSDFSKVAGDKIEEMYQSWIKDPRYEPHIRPIQRFCQLLLIYWSNNRKRAAKRWTPREKCLSEPLLLTEEDQAKLTFLL
;
A
#
# COMPACT_ATOMS: atom_id res chain seq x y z
N ALA A 1 -10.92 25.21 9.33
CA ALA A 1 -11.41 23.86 9.01
C ALA A 1 -12.93 23.71 8.82
N HIS A 2 -13.77 23.96 9.84
CA HIS A 2 -15.20 23.56 9.81
C HIS A 2 -16.04 24.17 8.66
N PHE A 3 -15.83 25.46 8.36
CA PHE A 3 -16.50 26.13 7.23
C PHE A 3 -16.09 25.54 5.88
N ALA A 4 -14.78 25.37 5.65
CA ALA A 4 -14.26 24.73 4.45
C ALA A 4 -14.83 23.32 4.28
N GLY A 5 -14.84 22.52 5.35
CA GLY A 5 -15.45 21.19 5.36
C GLY A 5 -16.89 21.20 4.86
N TRP A 6 -17.72 22.13 5.33
CA TRP A 6 -19.11 22.27 4.86
C TRP A 6 -19.19 22.75 3.40
N ALA A 7 -18.40 23.75 3.02
CA ALA A 7 -18.39 24.27 1.65
C ALA A 7 -17.99 23.20 0.63
N GLY A 8 -16.92 22.43 0.91
CA GLY A 8 -16.49 21.34 0.04
C GLY A 8 -17.53 20.23 -0.07
N ARG A 9 -18.21 19.87 1.03
CA ARG A 9 -19.35 18.92 0.97
C ARG A 9 -20.50 19.45 0.11
N PHE A 10 -20.76 20.75 0.16
CA PHE A 10 -21.81 21.38 -0.62
C PHE A 10 -21.45 21.41 -2.12
N ALA A 11 -20.20 21.72 -2.47
CA ALA A 11 -19.67 21.62 -3.83
C ALA A 11 -19.80 20.19 -4.39
N LEU A 12 -19.34 19.18 -3.64
CA LEU A 12 -19.49 17.77 -4.01
C LEU A 12 -20.95 17.36 -4.19
N ARG A 13 -21.87 17.89 -3.37
CA ARG A 13 -23.31 17.63 -3.51
C ARG A 13 -23.88 18.22 -4.80
N ARG A 14 -23.35 19.35 -5.26
CA ARG A 14 -23.78 20.03 -6.50
C ARG A 14 -23.10 19.49 -7.76
N ASN A 15 -22.17 18.56 -7.61
CA ASN A 15 -21.31 18.08 -8.69
C ASN A 15 -20.46 19.20 -9.31
N ASP A 16 -19.99 20.12 -8.47
CA ASP A 16 -19.16 21.25 -8.88
C ASP A 16 -17.69 20.95 -8.54
N GLU A 17 -17.05 20.15 -9.39
CA GLU A 17 -15.66 19.69 -9.20
C GLU A 17 -14.66 20.83 -9.20
N VAL A 18 -14.88 21.84 -10.05
CA VAL A 18 -14.02 23.02 -10.14
C VAL A 18 -14.04 23.77 -8.82
N TRP A 19 -15.24 24.07 -8.30
CA TRP A 19 -15.37 24.78 -7.04
C TRP A 19 -14.89 23.93 -5.84
N PHE A 20 -15.14 22.62 -5.85
CA PHE A 20 -14.56 21.72 -4.85
C PHE A 20 -13.03 21.78 -4.86
N GLY A 21 -12.42 21.76 -6.05
CA GLY A 21 -10.98 21.83 -6.19
C GLY A 21 -10.38 23.13 -5.68
N GLU A 22 -11.02 24.26 -5.98
CA GLU A 22 -10.63 25.55 -5.41
C GLU A 22 -10.70 25.55 -3.88
N ILE A 23 -11.79 25.03 -3.31
CA ILE A 23 -11.95 24.93 -1.84
C ILE A 23 -10.85 24.04 -1.26
N ALA A 24 -10.61 22.85 -1.82
CA ALA A 24 -9.64 21.90 -1.30
C ALA A 24 -8.22 22.47 -1.31
N LEU A 25 -7.79 23.04 -2.44
CA LEU A 25 -6.46 23.61 -2.60
C LEU A 25 -6.26 24.86 -1.75
N GLN A 26 -7.25 25.77 -1.69
CA GLN A 26 -7.15 26.96 -0.84
C GLN A 26 -7.11 26.60 0.64
N THR A 27 -7.88 25.60 1.06
CA THR A 27 -7.89 25.15 2.47
C THR A 27 -6.55 24.52 2.83
N ALA A 28 -5.99 23.67 1.96
CA ALA A 28 -4.66 23.10 2.17
C ALA A 28 -3.57 24.18 2.17
N ALA A 29 -3.61 25.14 1.23
CA ALA A 29 -2.66 26.24 1.18
C ALA A 29 -2.75 27.17 2.39
N TRP A 30 -3.95 27.36 2.96
CA TRP A 30 -4.14 28.12 4.19
C TRP A 30 -3.55 27.36 5.38
N ALA A 31 -3.88 26.07 5.54
CA ALA A 31 -3.34 25.22 6.61
C ALA A 31 -1.79 25.11 6.53
N ALA A 32 -1.24 25.05 5.31
CA ALA A 32 0.20 25.00 5.06
C ALA A 32 0.96 26.29 5.43
N ARG A 33 0.27 27.44 5.56
CA ARG A 33 0.90 28.74 5.88
C ARG A 33 0.99 29.01 7.37
N ASP A 34 0.25 28.26 8.18
CA ASP A 34 0.28 28.48 9.61
C ASP A 34 1.56 27.90 10.21
N MET A 35 2.42 28.77 10.74
CA MET A 35 3.83 28.45 11.06
C MET A 35 4.00 27.66 12.35
N ASP A 36 2.92 27.46 13.12
CA ASP A 36 2.97 26.74 14.40
C ASP A 36 2.75 25.22 14.25
N GLY A 37 2.55 24.71 13.03
CA GLY A 37 2.51 23.26 12.73
C GLY A 37 1.29 22.49 13.31
N GLN A 38 0.37 23.18 13.98
CA GLN A 38 -0.84 22.55 14.57
C GLN A 38 -2.05 22.56 13.63
N ASP A 39 -2.06 23.43 12.61
CA ASP A 39 -3.22 23.64 11.76
C ASP A 39 -3.33 22.63 10.60
N GLY A 40 -2.26 21.89 10.30
CA GLY A 40 -2.32 20.75 9.37
C GLY A 40 -3.24 19.64 9.88
N GLU A 41 -3.23 19.38 11.19
CA GLU A 41 -4.18 18.46 11.82
C GLU A 41 -5.63 18.96 11.69
N SER A 42 -5.83 20.29 11.68
CA SER A 42 -7.16 20.89 11.48
C SER A 42 -7.75 20.58 10.10
N PHE A 43 -6.92 20.27 9.09
CA PHE A 43 -7.38 19.89 7.75
C PHE A 43 -7.88 18.44 7.70
N LEU A 44 -7.35 17.54 8.53
CA LEU A 44 -7.65 16.11 8.47
C LEU A 44 -9.15 15.79 8.62
N PRO A 45 -9.92 16.43 9.55
CA PRO A 45 -11.37 16.23 9.61
C PRO A 45 -12.13 16.70 8.36
N ALA A 46 -11.64 17.74 7.69
CA ALA A 46 -12.25 18.21 6.43
C ALA A 46 -11.96 17.21 5.30
N PHE A 47 -10.72 16.74 5.20
CA PHE A 47 -10.30 15.70 4.27
C PHE A 47 -11.12 14.42 4.46
N ASP A 48 -11.19 13.89 5.67
CA ASP A 48 -11.97 12.68 6.00
C ASP A 48 -13.43 12.85 5.55
N SER A 49 -14.05 13.96 5.94
CA SER A 49 -15.43 14.24 5.60
C SER A 49 -15.67 14.34 4.09
N TRP A 50 -14.73 14.93 3.33
CA TRP A 50 -14.83 15.02 1.87
C TRP A 50 -14.64 13.67 1.22
N LEU A 51 -13.68 12.88 1.68
CA LEU A 51 -13.37 11.57 1.12
C LEU A 51 -14.49 10.56 1.37
N HIS A 52 -15.08 10.56 2.57
CA HIS A 52 -16.31 9.81 2.85
C HIS A 52 -17.47 10.22 1.94
N ARG A 53 -17.60 11.51 1.62
CA ARG A 53 -18.63 12.00 0.70
C ARG A 53 -18.35 11.53 -0.73
N ILE A 54 -17.10 11.59 -1.16
CA ILE A 54 -16.67 11.11 -2.47
C ILE A 54 -17.01 9.64 -2.62
N LEU A 55 -16.59 8.79 -1.68
CA LEU A 55 -16.88 7.35 -1.70
C LEU A 55 -18.38 7.04 -1.67
N ARG A 56 -19.15 7.74 -0.83
CA ARG A 56 -20.58 7.48 -0.69
C ARG A 56 -21.39 7.84 -1.94
N HIS A 57 -20.93 8.80 -2.73
CA HIS A 57 -21.62 9.29 -3.93
C HIS A 57 -20.89 8.93 -5.23
N ASP A 58 -19.91 8.03 -5.15
CA ASP A 58 -19.09 7.55 -6.28
C ASP A 58 -18.48 8.69 -7.11
N ARG A 59 -17.98 9.73 -6.43
CA ARG A 59 -17.36 10.92 -7.05
C ARG A 59 -15.86 10.76 -7.22
N THR A 60 -15.44 9.63 -7.79
CA THR A 60 -14.03 9.24 -7.85
C THR A 60 -13.16 10.27 -8.61
N GLU A 61 -13.76 11.03 -9.51
CA GLU A 61 -13.16 12.15 -10.23
C GLU A 61 -12.59 13.26 -9.33
N ALA A 62 -13.12 13.42 -8.11
CA ALA A 62 -12.65 14.44 -7.15
C ALA A 62 -11.41 14.00 -6.34
N ILE A 63 -11.02 12.72 -6.43
CA ILE A 63 -9.92 12.14 -5.64
C ILE A 63 -8.56 12.76 -6.00
N PRO A 64 -8.17 12.92 -7.28
CA PRO A 64 -6.88 13.49 -7.63
C PRO A 64 -6.64 14.86 -7.01
N VAL A 65 -7.65 15.75 -7.04
CA VAL A 65 -7.55 17.10 -6.47
C VAL A 65 -7.47 17.07 -4.95
N LEU A 66 -8.20 16.15 -4.31
CA LEU A 66 -8.11 15.98 -2.87
C LEU A 66 -6.71 15.48 -2.43
N PHE A 67 -6.10 14.59 -3.19
CA PHE A 67 -4.73 14.13 -2.95
C PHE A 67 -3.66 15.16 -3.31
N GLU A 68 -3.92 16.04 -4.29
CA GLU A 68 -3.08 17.19 -4.57
C GLU A 68 -3.07 18.16 -3.37
N ALA A 69 -4.24 18.48 -2.83
CA ALA A 69 -4.36 19.30 -1.63
C ALA A 69 -3.65 18.67 -0.43
N MET A 70 -3.81 17.35 -0.22
CA MET A 70 -3.10 16.64 0.84
C MET A 70 -1.59 16.61 0.62
N SER A 71 -1.13 16.46 -0.63
CA SER A 71 0.30 16.51 -0.98
C SER A 71 0.92 17.88 -0.68
N LEU A 72 0.19 18.97 -0.95
CA LEU A 72 0.62 20.32 -0.63
C LEU A 72 0.82 20.48 0.88
N LEU A 73 -0.15 20.04 1.67
CA LEU A 73 -0.08 20.11 3.12
C LEU A 73 1.05 19.24 3.70
N PHE A 74 1.17 18.00 3.22
CA PHE A 74 2.24 17.09 3.62
C PHE A 74 3.64 17.64 3.30
N ALA A 75 3.77 18.40 2.20
CA ALA A 75 5.04 19.00 1.82
C ALA A 75 5.43 20.19 2.70
N SER A 76 4.46 20.95 3.23
CA SER A 76 4.71 22.05 4.17
C SER A 76 4.96 21.59 5.60
N GLU A 77 4.57 20.37 5.95
CA GLU A 77 4.63 19.89 7.32
C GLU A 77 6.05 19.62 7.80
N THR A 78 6.37 20.12 9.00
CA THR A 78 7.71 19.98 9.59
C THR A 78 7.87 18.63 10.28
N ASP A 79 6.86 18.21 11.05
CA ASP A 79 6.79 16.89 11.67
C ASP A 79 5.89 15.95 10.85
N LYS A 80 6.45 15.45 9.75
CA LYS A 80 5.79 14.46 8.88
C LYS A 80 5.43 13.17 9.61
N VAL A 81 6.13 12.83 10.70
CA VAL A 81 5.86 11.59 11.44
C VAL A 81 4.59 11.73 12.25
N SER A 82 4.47 12.82 13.02
CA SER A 82 3.26 13.13 13.79
C SER A 82 2.04 13.28 12.87
N PHE A 83 2.18 14.04 11.78
CA PHE A 83 1.10 14.22 10.81
C PHE A 83 0.61 12.90 10.21
N MET A 84 1.55 12.01 9.82
CA MET A 84 1.18 10.70 9.28
C MET A 84 0.50 9.82 10.33
N ALA A 85 0.89 9.91 11.61
CA ALA A 85 0.24 9.15 12.67
C ALA A 85 -1.25 9.53 12.82
N GLU A 86 -1.59 10.83 12.74
CA GLU A 86 -2.98 11.30 12.74
C GLU A 86 -3.69 10.95 11.43
N PHE A 87 -3.06 11.19 10.28
CA PHE A 87 -3.62 10.85 8.98
C PHE A 87 -3.97 9.37 8.85
N LEU A 88 -3.14 8.47 9.38
CA LEU A 88 -3.38 7.03 9.35
C LEU A 88 -4.66 6.60 10.10
N LYS A 89 -5.10 7.36 11.10
CA LYS A 89 -6.36 7.07 11.84
C LYS A 89 -7.57 7.26 10.92
N GLU A 90 -7.61 8.39 10.22
CA GLU A 90 -8.68 8.73 9.28
C GLU A 90 -8.61 7.88 8.01
N TRP A 91 -7.40 7.70 7.46
CA TRP A 91 -7.15 6.94 6.24
C TRP A 91 -7.69 5.50 6.33
N ARG A 92 -7.51 4.83 7.48
CA ARG A 92 -7.95 3.44 7.65
C ARG A 92 -9.47 3.30 7.50
N ALA A 93 -10.25 4.17 8.12
CA ALA A 93 -11.72 4.09 8.10
C ALA A 93 -12.26 4.27 6.67
N VAL A 94 -11.68 5.23 5.96
CA VAL A 94 -12.01 5.49 4.56
C VAL A 94 -11.59 4.31 3.67
N ALA A 95 -10.34 3.85 3.77
CA ALA A 95 -9.82 2.78 2.91
C ALA A 95 -10.60 1.47 3.12
N ALA A 96 -11.00 1.16 4.36
CA ALA A 96 -11.88 0.04 4.67
C ALA A 96 -13.26 0.19 4.00
N THR A 97 -13.81 1.40 3.91
CA THR A 97 -15.07 1.67 3.21
C THR A 97 -14.92 1.49 1.71
N ALA A 98 -13.84 2.03 1.12
CA ALA A 98 -13.55 1.89 -0.31
C ALA A 98 -13.41 0.42 -0.72
N CYS A 99 -12.78 -0.39 0.13
CA CYS A 99 -12.60 -1.84 -0.08
C CYS A 99 -13.91 -2.64 -0.12
N LEU A 100 -15.05 -2.07 0.30
CA LEU A 100 -16.32 -2.75 0.19
C LEU A 100 -16.81 -2.87 -1.26
N ASN A 101 -16.28 -2.04 -2.17
CA ASN A 101 -16.54 -2.06 -3.59
C ASN A 101 -15.27 -2.47 -4.36
N PRO A 102 -15.09 -3.76 -4.71
CA PRO A 102 -13.88 -4.25 -5.38
C PRO A 102 -13.73 -3.74 -6.81
N ASP A 103 -14.80 -3.24 -7.43
CA ASP A 103 -14.77 -2.69 -8.80
C ASP A 103 -14.26 -1.24 -8.82
N SER A 104 -14.18 -0.59 -7.66
CA SER A 104 -13.71 0.79 -7.52
C SER A 104 -12.18 0.82 -7.38
N PRO A 105 -11.46 1.63 -8.19
CA PRO A 105 -10.00 1.74 -8.09
C PRO A 105 -9.55 2.49 -6.82
N VAL A 106 -10.47 3.18 -6.14
CA VAL A 106 -10.15 4.12 -5.06
C VAL A 106 -9.37 3.49 -3.92
N ALA A 107 -9.67 2.25 -3.55
CA ALA A 107 -8.93 1.57 -2.49
C ALA A 107 -7.45 1.39 -2.85
N SER A 108 -7.15 1.04 -4.11
CA SER A 108 -5.77 0.96 -4.62
C SER A 108 -5.11 2.34 -4.65
N GLU A 109 -5.83 3.36 -5.12
CA GLU A 109 -5.31 4.74 -5.18
C GLU A 109 -4.98 5.28 -3.78
N LEU A 110 -5.80 4.98 -2.77
CA LEU A 110 -5.55 5.34 -1.37
C LEU A 110 -4.27 4.68 -0.84
N VAL A 111 -4.03 3.41 -1.18
CA VAL A 111 -2.80 2.69 -0.81
C VAL A 111 -1.58 3.28 -1.53
N GLU A 112 -1.70 3.58 -2.82
CA GLU A 112 -0.63 4.22 -3.61
C GLU A 112 -0.23 5.57 -3.02
N GLN A 113 -1.18 6.42 -2.67
CA GLN A 113 -0.88 7.72 -2.07
C GLN A 113 -0.23 7.60 -0.70
N LEU A 114 -0.69 6.66 0.13
CA LEU A 114 -0.11 6.45 1.45
C LEU A 114 1.37 6.01 1.34
N LEU A 115 1.67 5.11 0.41
CA LEU A 115 3.04 4.69 0.11
C LEU A 115 3.87 5.86 -0.45
N LEU A 116 3.29 6.70 -1.31
CA LEU A 116 3.96 7.88 -1.87
C LEU A 116 4.35 8.89 -0.78
N PHE A 117 3.46 9.18 0.18
CA PHE A 117 3.79 10.02 1.32
C PHE A 117 4.90 9.42 2.18
N THR A 118 4.85 8.11 2.41
CA THR A 118 5.89 7.39 3.16
C THR A 118 7.26 7.49 2.49
N VAL A 119 7.33 7.32 1.17
CA VAL A 119 8.56 7.50 0.39
C VAL A 119 9.04 8.95 0.46
N ARG A 120 8.15 9.93 0.28
CA ARG A 120 8.48 11.37 0.32
C ARG A 120 8.90 11.86 1.71
N ALA A 121 8.46 11.19 2.77
CA ALA A 121 8.89 11.48 4.13
C ALA A 121 10.37 11.18 4.35
N GLY A 122 10.90 10.15 3.67
CA GLY A 122 12.26 9.65 3.88
C GLY A 122 12.49 9.04 5.26
N SER A 123 11.46 8.88 6.10
CA SER A 123 11.58 8.36 7.45
C SER A 123 11.36 6.85 7.51
N ALA A 124 12.34 6.13 8.07
CA ALA A 124 12.25 4.69 8.31
C ALA A 124 11.16 4.32 9.33
N GLU A 125 10.82 5.24 10.22
CA GLU A 125 9.82 5.04 11.28
C GLU A 125 8.40 4.89 10.73
N LEU A 126 8.12 5.47 9.56
CA LEU A 126 6.79 5.44 8.95
C LEU A 126 6.45 4.13 8.26
N TRP A 127 7.45 3.35 7.85
CA TRP A 127 7.19 2.16 7.04
C TRP A 127 6.38 1.10 7.78
N SER A 128 6.72 0.78 9.03
CA SER A 128 5.97 -0.24 9.81
C SER A 128 4.49 0.13 9.99
N PRO A 129 4.14 1.30 10.58
CA PRO A 129 2.73 1.64 10.80
C PRO A 129 1.95 1.78 9.49
N VAL A 130 2.59 2.25 8.41
CA VAL A 130 1.94 2.35 7.09
C VAL A 130 1.66 0.96 6.50
N THR A 131 2.66 0.07 6.47
CA THR A 131 2.47 -1.27 5.90
C THR A 131 1.47 -2.08 6.72
N GLU A 132 1.48 -1.95 8.05
CA GLU A 132 0.48 -2.58 8.93
C GLU A 132 -0.95 -2.11 8.60
N ARG A 133 -1.16 -0.80 8.39
CA ARG A 133 -2.47 -0.25 8.04
C ARG A 133 -2.94 -0.70 6.66
N ILE A 134 -2.05 -0.77 5.69
CA ILE A 134 -2.34 -1.33 4.36
C ILE A 134 -2.74 -2.80 4.48
N SER A 135 -2.02 -3.58 5.29
CA SER A 135 -2.34 -4.98 5.53
C SER A 135 -3.69 -5.19 6.17
N GLU A 136 -4.07 -4.38 7.16
CA GLU A 136 -5.41 -4.45 7.77
C GLU A 136 -6.51 -4.24 6.72
N VAL A 137 -6.32 -3.28 5.82
CA VAL A 137 -7.25 -3.00 4.71
C VAL A 137 -7.25 -4.16 3.71
N ALA A 138 -6.08 -4.67 3.35
CA ALA A 138 -5.91 -5.84 2.49
C ALA A 138 -6.65 -7.06 3.05
N ALA A 139 -6.49 -7.32 4.36
CA ALA A 139 -7.12 -8.40 5.07
C ALA A 139 -8.65 -8.32 5.00
N LEU A 140 -9.22 -7.14 5.24
CA LEU A 140 -10.67 -6.93 5.13
C LEU A 140 -11.17 -7.24 3.72
N THR A 141 -10.48 -6.74 2.70
CA THR A 141 -10.87 -6.94 1.31
C THR A 141 -10.75 -8.41 0.90
N VAL A 142 -9.66 -9.09 1.29
CA VAL A 142 -9.42 -10.50 0.98
C VAL A 142 -10.41 -11.41 1.71
N ALA A 143 -10.73 -11.11 2.97
CA ALA A 143 -11.72 -11.87 3.72
C ALA A 143 -13.12 -11.79 3.08
N LYS A 144 -13.46 -10.64 2.47
CA LYS A 144 -14.77 -10.42 1.86
C LYS A 144 -14.87 -10.91 0.41
N HIS A 145 -13.82 -10.70 -0.39
CA HIS A 145 -13.85 -10.89 -1.84
C HIS A 145 -12.90 -11.99 -2.35
N GLY A 146 -12.07 -12.56 -1.48
CA GLY A 146 -11.03 -13.50 -1.85
C GLY A 146 -9.77 -12.82 -2.41
N VAL A 147 -8.68 -13.59 -2.53
CA VAL A 147 -7.37 -13.06 -2.92
C VAL A 147 -7.36 -12.50 -4.34
N SER A 148 -7.94 -13.19 -5.31
CA SER A 148 -7.88 -12.75 -6.71
C SER A 148 -8.57 -11.41 -6.96
N VAL A 149 -9.65 -11.12 -6.23
CA VAL A 149 -10.39 -9.86 -6.33
C VAL A 149 -9.77 -8.79 -5.41
N GLY A 150 -9.25 -9.20 -4.26
CA GLY A 150 -8.70 -8.27 -3.28
C GLY A 150 -7.27 -7.82 -3.53
N PHE A 151 -6.46 -8.64 -4.18
CA PHE A 151 -5.05 -8.35 -4.45
C PHE A 151 -4.79 -7.00 -5.13
N PRO A 152 -5.57 -6.58 -6.15
CA PRO A 152 -5.40 -5.26 -6.76
C PRO A 152 -5.37 -4.09 -5.78
N VAL A 153 -6.08 -4.16 -4.64
CA VAL A 153 -6.11 -3.09 -3.62
C VAL A 153 -4.74 -2.85 -2.99
N PHE A 154 -4.02 -3.92 -2.65
CA PHE A 154 -2.75 -3.82 -1.91
C PHE A 154 -1.52 -4.21 -2.75
N ARG A 155 -1.74 -4.53 -4.03
CA ARG A 155 -0.68 -4.71 -5.03
C ARG A 155 0.34 -3.55 -5.06
N PRO A 156 -0.02 -2.27 -4.88
CA PRO A 156 0.97 -1.20 -4.81
C PRO A 156 2.06 -1.42 -3.75
N MET A 157 1.72 -2.02 -2.60
CA MET A 157 2.70 -2.38 -1.57
C MET A 157 3.68 -3.45 -2.05
N PHE A 158 3.18 -4.43 -2.81
CA PHE A 158 4.02 -5.46 -3.43
C PHE A 158 4.91 -4.86 -4.53
N ASP A 159 4.42 -3.88 -5.29
CA ASP A 159 5.22 -3.16 -6.27
C ASP A 159 6.39 -2.41 -5.62
N VAL A 160 6.15 -1.75 -4.47
CA VAL A 160 7.22 -1.13 -3.69
C VAL A 160 8.27 -2.18 -3.28
N GLY A 161 7.85 -3.34 -2.77
CA GLY A 161 8.77 -4.43 -2.45
C GLY A 161 9.56 -4.93 -3.66
N ARG A 162 8.90 -5.13 -4.80
CA ARG A 162 9.49 -5.57 -6.08
C ARG A 162 10.53 -4.57 -6.61
N VAL A 163 10.21 -3.28 -6.60
CA VAL A 163 11.11 -2.21 -7.05
C VAL A 163 12.34 -2.14 -6.13
N ASN A 164 12.13 -2.12 -4.82
CA ASN A 164 13.24 -2.10 -3.85
C ASN A 164 14.12 -3.34 -3.99
N LEU A 165 13.55 -4.53 -4.22
CA LEU A 165 14.33 -5.73 -4.51
C LEU A 165 15.18 -5.58 -5.77
N GLY A 166 14.59 -5.06 -6.85
CA GLY A 166 15.32 -4.81 -8.10
C GLY A 166 16.51 -3.88 -7.90
N ASP A 167 16.31 -2.79 -7.16
CA ASP A 167 17.35 -1.80 -6.87
C ASP A 167 18.41 -2.35 -5.91
N GLU A 168 18.03 -3.12 -4.89
CA GLU A 168 18.95 -3.75 -3.96
C GLU A 168 19.86 -4.76 -4.67
N LEU A 169 19.32 -5.59 -5.55
CA LEU A 169 20.13 -6.57 -6.29
C LEU A 169 21.09 -5.90 -7.29
N LYS A 170 20.68 -4.76 -7.88
CA LYS A 170 21.47 -4.05 -8.88
C LYS A 170 22.55 -3.15 -8.27
N PHE A 171 22.26 -2.52 -7.14
CA PHE A 171 23.10 -1.46 -6.57
C PHE A 171 23.56 -1.74 -5.13
N GLY A 172 23.02 -2.76 -4.47
CA GLY A 172 23.44 -3.14 -3.12
C GLY A 172 24.87 -3.67 -3.13
N THR A 173 25.67 -3.20 -2.18
CA THR A 173 27.10 -3.54 -2.04
C THR A 173 27.33 -4.80 -1.21
N GLY A 174 26.28 -5.41 -0.67
CA GLY A 174 26.37 -6.60 0.16
C GLY A 174 25.30 -6.63 1.26
N PRO A 175 25.48 -7.50 2.25
CA PRO A 175 24.61 -7.55 3.42
C PRO A 175 24.76 -6.27 4.24
N ASP A 176 23.71 -5.45 4.29
CA ASP A 176 23.66 -4.21 5.07
C ASP A 176 22.41 -4.21 5.98
N PRO A 177 22.57 -4.39 7.30
CA PRO A 177 21.44 -4.42 8.24
C PRO A 177 20.74 -3.05 8.39
N ASP A 178 21.42 -1.97 8.04
CA ASP A 178 20.89 -0.60 8.09
C ASP A 178 20.27 -0.18 6.75
N SER A 179 20.31 -1.05 5.73
CA SER A 179 19.70 -0.78 4.43
C SER A 179 18.19 -0.59 4.55
N MET A 180 17.77 0.64 4.31
CA MET A 180 16.36 1.02 4.23
C MET A 180 15.61 0.18 3.19
N ARG A 181 16.23 -0.15 2.05
CA ARG A 181 15.61 -1.00 1.02
C ARG A 181 15.37 -2.40 1.55
N GLN A 182 16.36 -3.01 2.22
CA GLN A 182 16.20 -4.33 2.81
C GLN A 182 15.13 -4.34 3.91
N ARG A 183 15.06 -3.28 4.73
CA ARG A 183 13.99 -3.09 5.72
C ARG A 183 12.61 -3.05 5.07
N ILE A 184 12.44 -2.25 4.00
CA ILE A 184 11.18 -2.16 3.25
C ILE A 184 10.80 -3.52 2.66
N ILE A 185 11.73 -4.19 1.99
CA ILE A 185 11.50 -5.53 1.40
C ILE A 185 11.04 -6.51 2.48
N ARG A 186 11.73 -6.55 3.62
CA ARG A 186 11.38 -7.42 4.75
C ARG A 186 9.99 -7.13 5.28
N LEU A 187 9.64 -5.86 5.49
CA LEU A 187 8.31 -5.46 5.98
C LEU A 187 7.22 -5.90 4.99
N VAL A 188 7.37 -5.60 3.71
CA VAL A 188 6.42 -6.03 2.68
C VAL A 188 6.30 -7.56 2.64
N CYS A 189 7.41 -8.30 2.80
CA CYS A 189 7.36 -9.76 2.85
C CYS A 189 6.63 -10.29 4.08
N ALA A 190 6.87 -9.71 5.25
CA ALA A 190 6.20 -10.09 6.50
C ALA A 190 4.68 -9.86 6.40
N GLU A 191 4.29 -8.69 5.93
CA GLU A 191 2.90 -8.32 5.72
C GLU A 191 2.20 -9.17 4.65
N ALA A 192 2.88 -9.43 3.52
CA ALA A 192 2.39 -10.33 2.47
C ALA A 192 2.11 -11.74 3.00
N ILE A 193 3.03 -12.29 3.82
CA ILE A 193 2.82 -13.60 4.45
C ILE A 193 1.66 -13.56 5.42
N TRP A 194 1.53 -12.50 6.22
CA TRP A 194 0.42 -12.39 7.17
C TRP A 194 -0.93 -12.38 6.45
N ILE A 195 -1.07 -11.59 5.37
CA ILE A 195 -2.27 -11.58 4.52
C ILE A 195 -2.52 -12.97 3.91
N ALA A 196 -1.48 -13.63 3.40
CA ALA A 196 -1.58 -14.96 2.78
C ALA A 196 -1.95 -16.05 3.79
N ASP A 197 -1.36 -16.04 4.99
CA ASP A 197 -1.70 -16.92 6.10
C ASP A 197 -3.17 -16.70 6.46
N MET A 198 -3.61 -15.47 6.70
CA MET A 198 -5.01 -15.15 7.04
C MET A 198 -5.98 -15.63 5.94
N ALA A 199 -5.65 -15.39 4.67
CA ALA A 199 -6.45 -15.86 3.54
C ALA A 199 -6.52 -17.39 3.47
N ALA A 200 -5.44 -18.09 3.80
CA ALA A 200 -5.40 -19.54 3.86
C ALA A 200 -6.26 -20.10 5.02
N HIS A 201 -6.36 -19.41 6.16
CA HIS A 201 -7.23 -19.85 7.26
C HIS A 201 -8.72 -19.90 6.88
N SER A 202 -9.15 -19.14 5.86
CA SER A 202 -10.52 -19.22 5.33
C SER A 202 -10.79 -20.48 4.49
N ASP A 203 -9.73 -21.19 4.07
CA ASP A 203 -9.80 -22.40 3.25
C ASP A 203 -8.82 -23.45 3.81
N PHE A 204 -9.31 -24.32 4.70
CA PHE A 204 -8.51 -25.32 5.42
C PHE A 204 -7.71 -26.29 4.52
N SER A 205 -7.97 -26.31 3.21
CA SER A 205 -7.22 -27.12 2.25
C SER A 205 -5.98 -26.42 1.70
N LYS A 206 -5.82 -25.11 1.95
CA LYS A 206 -4.77 -24.26 1.40
C LYS A 206 -3.79 -23.79 2.46
N VAL A 207 -2.59 -23.45 2.02
CA VAL A 207 -1.55 -22.80 2.82
C VAL A 207 -1.19 -21.43 2.21
N ALA A 208 -0.42 -20.61 2.93
CA ALA A 208 0.00 -19.31 2.41
C ALA A 208 0.71 -19.38 1.05
N GLY A 209 1.45 -20.45 0.76
CA GLY A 209 2.04 -20.69 -0.56
C GLY A 209 1.01 -20.65 -1.69
N ASP A 210 -0.14 -21.31 -1.53
CA ASP A 210 -1.23 -21.28 -2.52
C ASP A 210 -1.78 -19.86 -2.71
N LYS A 211 -1.82 -19.08 -1.63
CA LYS A 211 -2.33 -17.70 -1.65
C LYS A 211 -1.33 -16.73 -2.31
N ILE A 212 -0.03 -16.93 -2.10
CA ILE A 212 1.03 -16.21 -2.83
C ILE A 212 0.93 -16.50 -4.33
N GLU A 213 0.63 -17.74 -4.71
CA GLU A 213 0.43 -18.14 -6.10
C GLU A 213 -0.84 -17.51 -6.70
N GLU A 214 -1.95 -17.46 -5.95
CA GLU A 214 -3.17 -16.73 -6.34
C GLU A 214 -2.90 -15.23 -6.56
N MET A 215 -2.08 -14.59 -5.71
CA MET A 215 -1.63 -13.20 -5.87
C MET A 215 -0.77 -13.02 -7.12
N TYR A 216 0.20 -13.90 -7.35
CA TYR A 216 1.04 -13.90 -8.56
C TYR A 216 0.19 -13.95 -9.83
N GLN A 217 -0.75 -14.89 -9.89
CA GLN A 217 -1.67 -15.05 -11.02
C GLN A 217 -2.56 -13.81 -11.22
N SER A 218 -3.05 -13.22 -10.14
CA SER A 218 -3.79 -11.95 -10.22
C SER A 218 -2.92 -10.81 -10.75
N TRP A 219 -1.63 -10.80 -10.42
CA TRP A 219 -0.70 -9.74 -10.82
C TRP A 219 -0.40 -9.78 -12.31
N ILE A 220 -0.03 -10.96 -12.83
CA ILE A 220 0.38 -11.11 -14.24
C ILE A 220 -0.79 -11.05 -15.23
N LYS A 221 -2.03 -11.18 -14.74
CA LYS A 221 -3.26 -11.01 -15.56
C LYS A 221 -3.52 -9.56 -15.95
N ASP A 222 -2.94 -8.59 -15.23
CA ASP A 222 -3.08 -7.17 -15.56
C ASP A 222 -2.14 -6.80 -16.72
N PRO A 223 -2.66 -6.41 -17.90
CA PRO A 223 -1.83 -6.14 -19.08
C PRO A 223 -0.77 -5.05 -18.85
N ARG A 224 -1.00 -4.13 -17.89
CA ARG A 224 -0.04 -3.07 -17.56
C ARG A 224 1.28 -3.62 -17.01
N TYR A 225 1.29 -4.86 -16.52
CA TYR A 225 2.44 -5.50 -15.91
C TYR A 225 3.14 -6.53 -16.81
N GLU A 226 2.72 -6.66 -18.07
CA GLU A 226 3.38 -7.55 -19.03
C GLU A 226 4.91 -7.33 -19.12
N PRO A 227 5.45 -6.09 -19.15
CA PRO A 227 6.89 -5.85 -19.15
C PRO A 227 7.59 -6.26 -17.84
N HIS A 228 6.81 -6.48 -16.77
CA HIS A 228 7.29 -6.70 -15.41
C HIS A 228 7.08 -8.13 -14.92
N ILE A 229 6.61 -9.06 -15.77
CA ILE A 229 6.35 -10.47 -15.38
C ILE A 229 7.58 -11.11 -14.72
N ARG A 230 8.78 -10.94 -15.28
CA ARG A 230 10.01 -11.53 -14.72
C ARG A 230 10.42 -10.89 -13.37
N PRO A 231 10.43 -9.55 -13.22
CA PRO A 231 10.56 -8.92 -11.90
C PRO A 231 9.51 -9.37 -10.87
N ILE A 232 8.25 -9.52 -11.27
CA ILE A 232 7.16 -10.01 -10.41
C ILE A 232 7.45 -11.45 -9.97
N GLN A 233 7.76 -12.34 -10.90
CA GLN A 233 8.12 -13.72 -10.63
C GLN A 233 9.30 -13.80 -9.63
N ARG A 234 10.34 -12.99 -9.81
CA ARG A 234 11.49 -12.92 -8.88
C ARG A 234 11.05 -12.49 -7.48
N PHE A 235 10.17 -11.49 -7.37
CA PHE A 235 9.66 -11.05 -6.07
C PHE A 235 8.75 -12.12 -5.41
N CYS A 236 7.91 -12.81 -6.16
CA CYS A 236 7.11 -13.92 -5.64
C CYS A 236 7.99 -15.10 -5.20
N GLN A 237 9.09 -15.39 -5.91
CA GLN A 237 10.09 -16.36 -5.48
C GLN A 237 10.73 -15.95 -4.14
N LEU A 238 11.08 -14.66 -3.96
CA LEU A 238 11.55 -14.14 -2.67
C LEU A 238 10.52 -14.39 -1.56
N LEU A 239 9.24 -14.09 -1.81
CA LEU A 239 8.17 -14.31 -0.82
C LEU A 239 8.07 -15.78 -0.41
N LEU A 240 8.18 -16.72 -1.37
CA LEU A 240 8.14 -18.15 -1.08
C LEU A 240 9.38 -18.61 -0.30
N ILE A 241 10.57 -18.10 -0.63
CA ILE A 241 11.80 -18.36 0.15
C ILE A 241 11.64 -17.83 1.57
N TYR A 242 11.24 -16.57 1.73
CA TYR A 242 11.00 -15.95 3.03
C TYR A 242 9.95 -16.71 3.85
N TRP A 243 8.87 -17.18 3.20
CA TRP A 243 7.86 -18.02 3.82
C TRP A 243 8.42 -19.37 4.26
N SER A 244 9.21 -20.04 3.42
CA SER A 244 9.82 -21.32 3.74
C SER A 244 10.74 -21.24 4.97
N ASN A 245 11.47 -20.13 5.11
CA ASN A 245 12.35 -19.88 6.25
C ASN A 245 11.57 -19.68 7.55
N ASN A 246 10.44 -18.98 7.49
CA ASN A 246 9.61 -18.63 8.66
C ASN A 246 8.52 -19.67 9.01
N ARG A 247 8.14 -20.54 8.07
CA ARG A 247 7.05 -21.54 8.19
C ARG A 247 7.47 -22.92 7.71
N LYS A 248 8.68 -23.35 8.10
CA LYS A 248 9.37 -24.58 7.64
C LYS A 248 8.51 -25.84 7.51
N ARG A 249 7.55 -26.08 8.42
CA ARG A 249 6.71 -27.30 8.40
C ARG A 249 5.70 -27.31 7.26
N ALA A 250 4.97 -26.20 7.07
CA ALA A 250 3.97 -26.08 6.02
C ALA A 250 4.65 -26.02 4.64
N ALA A 251 5.70 -25.21 4.53
CA ALA A 251 6.44 -25.02 3.28
C ALA A 251 7.10 -26.30 2.76
N LYS A 252 7.65 -27.16 3.64
CA LYS A 252 8.28 -28.43 3.23
C LYS A 252 7.33 -29.39 2.48
N ARG A 253 6.02 -29.28 2.69
CA ARG A 253 5.02 -30.15 2.08
C ARG A 253 4.31 -29.51 0.89
N TRP A 254 4.63 -28.25 0.61
CA TRP A 254 3.98 -27.49 -0.44
C TRP A 254 4.89 -27.41 -1.66
N THR A 255 4.29 -27.55 -2.83
CA THR A 255 4.96 -27.37 -4.12
C THR A 255 4.13 -26.41 -4.97
N PRO A 256 4.74 -25.38 -5.59
CA PRO A 256 4.03 -24.48 -6.48
C PRO A 256 3.35 -25.24 -7.62
N ARG A 257 2.14 -24.84 -8.01
CA ARG A 257 1.52 -25.38 -9.24
C ARG A 257 2.07 -24.64 -10.45
N GLU A 258 2.27 -23.34 -10.30
CA GLU A 258 3.04 -22.49 -11.21
C GLU A 258 4.53 -22.83 -11.16
N LYS A 259 4.97 -23.68 -12.10
CA LYS A 259 6.36 -24.13 -12.19
C LYS A 259 7.37 -23.00 -12.29
N CYS A 260 7.00 -21.86 -12.88
CA CYS A 260 7.88 -20.70 -12.96
C CYS A 260 8.26 -20.14 -11.57
N LEU A 261 7.45 -20.39 -10.53
CA LEU A 261 7.78 -19.99 -9.16
C LEU A 261 8.77 -20.94 -8.46
N SER A 262 9.02 -22.14 -8.99
CA SER A 262 10.07 -23.05 -8.50
C SER A 262 11.29 -23.10 -9.42
N GLU A 263 11.08 -23.08 -10.74
CA GLU A 263 12.11 -23.36 -11.73
C GLU A 263 11.91 -22.50 -13.00
N PRO A 264 12.93 -21.76 -13.47
CA PRO A 264 14.23 -21.52 -12.83
C PRO A 264 14.14 -20.53 -11.66
N LEU A 265 15.00 -20.70 -10.66
CA LEU A 265 15.19 -19.69 -9.62
C LEU A 265 15.83 -18.43 -10.22
N LEU A 266 15.14 -17.30 -10.11
CA LEU A 266 15.59 -15.99 -10.58
C LEU A 266 16.42 -15.22 -9.54
N LEU A 267 16.49 -15.74 -8.30
CA LEU A 267 17.33 -15.29 -7.21
C LEU A 267 18.46 -16.31 -7.03
N THR A 268 19.67 -15.92 -7.40
CA THR A 268 20.86 -16.76 -7.21
C THR A 268 21.21 -16.87 -5.72
N GLU A 269 22.07 -17.82 -5.35
CA GLU A 269 22.58 -17.90 -3.97
C GLU A 269 23.34 -16.63 -3.57
N GLU A 270 24.06 -16.00 -4.52
CA GLU A 270 24.72 -14.72 -4.31
C GLU A 270 23.71 -13.60 -4.03
N ASP A 271 22.61 -13.55 -4.79
CA ASP A 271 21.52 -12.59 -4.56
C ASP A 271 20.90 -12.78 -3.17
N GLN A 272 20.66 -14.03 -2.76
CA GLN A 272 20.12 -14.36 -1.44
C GLN A 272 21.08 -13.96 -0.32
N ALA A 273 22.39 -14.17 -0.51
CA ALA A 273 23.41 -13.79 0.46
C ALA A 273 23.50 -12.27 0.69
N LYS A 274 23.11 -11.44 -0.28
CA LYS A 274 23.02 -9.97 -0.11
C LYS A 274 21.87 -9.54 0.79
N LEU A 275 20.81 -10.35 0.90
CA LEU A 275 19.60 -10.03 1.65
C LEU A 275 19.73 -10.51 3.11
N THR A 276 20.19 -9.62 3.99
CA THR A 276 20.48 -9.94 5.41
C THR A 276 19.33 -10.61 6.15
N PHE A 277 18.08 -10.24 5.82
CA PHE A 277 16.89 -10.77 6.48
C PHE A 277 16.53 -12.21 6.07
N LEU A 278 17.24 -12.79 5.09
CA LEU A 278 17.12 -14.20 4.73
C LEU A 278 18.13 -15.11 5.44
N LEU A 279 19.21 -14.53 6.00
CA LEU A 279 20.28 -15.21 6.73
C LEU A 279 19.89 -15.44 8.20
#